data_AF-A0A969V090-F1
#
_entry.id   AF-A0A969V090-F1
#
_cell.length_a   1.000
_cell.length_b   1.000
_cell.length_c   1.000
_cell.angle_alpha   90.00
_cell.angle_beta   90.00
_cell.angle_gamma   90.00
#
_symmetry.space_group_name_H-M   'P 1'
#
loop_
_entity.id
_entity.type
_entity.pdbx_description
1 polymer ?
#
loop_
_entity_poly.entity_id
_entity_poly.type
_entity_poly.pdbx_seq_one_letter_code
_entity_poly.pdbx_strand_id
1 'polypeptide(L)' 'MQTSSATSALQFEVPEKVRSALEAYAAERNYSIDFVMELALSQFLDLDGVTFDDCNPVMSPGQLREENEILKYKLAAQK' A
#
# COMPACT_ATOMS: atom_id res chain seq x y z
N MET A 1 6.20 -41.23 -14.18
CA MET A 1 6.01 -40.03 -13.33
C MET A 1 5.54 -38.91 -14.25
N GLN A 2 4.26 -38.54 -14.20
CA GLN A 2 3.73 -37.44 -15.03
C GLN A 2 4.14 -36.13 -14.37
N THR A 3 4.98 -35.34 -15.03
CA THR A 3 5.28 -33.97 -14.63
C THR A 3 4.14 -33.09 -15.12
N SER A 4 3.16 -32.81 -14.25
CA SER A 4 2.16 -31.79 -14.49
C SER A 4 2.85 -30.42 -14.48
N SER A 5 3.31 -29.96 -15.64
CA SER A 5 3.67 -28.56 -15.86
C SER A 5 2.37 -27.76 -15.94
N ALA A 6 1.73 -27.55 -14.80
CA ALA A 6 0.68 -26.55 -14.70
C ALA A 6 1.36 -25.19 -14.76
N THR A 7 1.42 -24.58 -15.95
CA THR A 7 1.73 -23.17 -16.08
C THR A 7 0.55 -22.42 -15.47
N SER A 8 0.65 -22.13 -14.17
CA SER A 8 -0.39 -21.42 -13.42
C SER A 8 -0.37 -19.96 -13.86
N ALA A 9 -0.88 -19.68 -15.06
CA ALA A 9 -1.08 -18.32 -15.52
C ALA A 9 -2.31 -17.77 -14.79
N LEU A 10 -2.10 -16.77 -13.95
CA LEU A 10 -3.20 -16.10 -13.27
C LEU A 10 -3.98 -15.25 -14.30
N GLN A 11 -5.27 -15.50 -14.43
CA GLN A 11 -6.16 -14.70 -15.27
C GLN A 11 -7.02 -13.82 -14.36
N PHE A 12 -6.95 -12.50 -14.56
CA PHE A 12 -7.70 -11.52 -13.80
C PHE A 12 -8.32 -10.49 -14.75
N GLU A 13 -9.61 -10.24 -14.57
CA GLU A 13 -10.30 -9.08 -15.13
C GLU A 13 -10.34 -7.97 -14.08
N VAL A 14 -9.68 -6.86 -14.38
CA VAL A 14 -9.70 -5.65 -13.57
C VAL A 14 -10.11 -4.46 -14.45
N PRO A 15 -10.69 -3.40 -13.88
CA PRO A 15 -10.99 -2.19 -14.63
C PRO A 15 -9.73 -1.65 -15.34
N GLU A 16 -9.91 -1.07 -16.53
CA GLU A 16 -8.81 -0.64 -17.39
C GLU A 16 -7.86 0.36 -16.69
N LYS A 17 -8.41 1.26 -15.87
CA LYS A 17 -7.63 2.16 -15.00
C LYS A 17 -6.69 1.42 -14.04
N VAL A 18 -7.15 0.32 -13.46
CA VAL A 18 -6.35 -0.49 -12.51
C VAL A 18 -5.28 -1.27 -13.28
N ARG A 19 -5.62 -1.84 -14.45
CA ARG A 19 -4.64 -2.50 -15.32
C ARG A 19 -3.50 -1.55 -15.70
N SER A 20 -3.84 -0.34 -16.15
CA SER A 20 -2.84 0.66 -16.56
C SER A 20 -1.90 1.02 -15.39
N ALA A 21 -2.43 1.16 -14.17
CA ALA A 21 -1.61 1.41 -12.99
C ALA A 21 -0.66 0.24 -12.65
N LEU A 22 -1.14 -1.00 -12.76
CA LEU A 22 -0.33 -2.21 -12.55
C LEU A 22 0.79 -2.33 -13.59
N GLU A 23 0.48 -2.09 -14.86
CA GLU A 23 1.46 -2.09 -15.95
C GLU A 23 2.52 -0.99 -15.77
N ALA A 24 2.11 0.21 -15.37
CA ALA A 24 3.03 1.31 -15.09
C ALA A 24 3.99 0.97 -13.93
N TYR A 25 3.47 0.41 -12.84
CA TYR A 25 4.28 -0.03 -11.71
C TYR A 25 5.26 -1.15 -12.11
N ALA A 26 4.78 -2.13 -12.86
CA ALA A 26 5.59 -3.22 -13.38
C ALA A 26 6.73 -2.70 -14.27
N ALA A 27 6.44 -1.76 -15.16
CA ALA A 27 7.44 -1.14 -16.03
C ALA A 27 8.49 -0.34 -15.24
N GLU A 28 8.06 0.45 -14.25
CA GLU A 28 8.95 1.25 -13.39
C GLU A 28 9.94 0.37 -12.61
N ARG A 29 9.47 -0.79 -12.12
CA ARG A 29 10.27 -1.73 -11.32
C ARG A 29 10.93 -2.84 -12.15
N ASN A 30 10.70 -2.85 -13.47
CA ASN A 30 11.15 -3.89 -14.40
C ASN A 30 10.70 -5.30 -13.96
N TYR A 31 9.45 -5.42 -13.53
CA TYR A 31 8.80 -6.67 -13.13
C TYR A 31 7.81 -7.15 -14.18
N SER A 32 7.48 -8.45 -14.17
CA SER A 32 6.33 -8.94 -14.93
C SER A 32 5.03 -8.53 -14.22
N ILE A 33 3.97 -8.34 -15.01
CA ILE A 33 2.64 -8.01 -14.44
C ILE A 33 2.14 -9.14 -13.53
N ASP A 34 2.41 -10.39 -13.88
CA ASP A 34 2.05 -11.56 -13.06
C ASP A 34 2.73 -11.52 -11.69
N PHE A 35 4.03 -11.15 -11.65
CA PHE A 35 4.76 -11.01 -10.39
C PHE A 35 4.21 -9.87 -9.53
N VAL A 36 3.86 -8.73 -10.14
CA VAL A 36 3.24 -7.61 -9.41
C VAL A 36 1.90 -8.03 -8.81
N MET A 37 1.11 -8.81 -9.54
CA MET A 37 -0.17 -9.33 -9.06
C MET A 37 0.01 -10.35 -7.94
N GLU A 38 0.93 -11.30 -8.07
CA GLU A 38 1.28 -12.26 -7.02
C GLU A 38 1.77 -11.54 -5.75
N LEU A 39 2.60 -10.52 -5.92
CA LEU A 39 3.10 -9.71 -4.80
C LEU A 39 1.96 -8.96 -4.11
N ALA A 40 1.08 -8.32 -4.87
CA ALA A 40 -0.07 -7.60 -4.32
C ALA A 40 -1.02 -8.55 -3.57
N LEU A 41 -1.30 -9.73 -4.13
CA LEU A 41 -2.14 -10.74 -3.50
C LEU A 41 -1.50 -11.34 -2.24
N SER A 42 -0.20 -11.62 -2.27
CA SER A 42 0.51 -12.16 -1.10
C SER A 42 0.53 -11.16 0.05
N GLN A 43 0.74 -9.87 -0.22
CA GLN A 43 0.62 -8.82 0.79
C GLN A 43 -0.80 -8.67 1.33
N PHE A 44 -1.82 -8.78 0.46
CA PHE A 44 -3.21 -8.69 0.90
C PHE A 44 -3.64 -9.89 1.76
N LEU A 45 -3.12 -11.08 1.46
CA LEU A 45 -3.43 -12.31 2.20
C LEU A 45 -2.62 -12.47 3.48
N ASP A 46 -1.62 -11.62 3.72
CA ASP A 46 -0.85 -11.60 4.96
C ASP A 46 -1.69 -10.99 6.08
N LEU A 47 -2.33 -11.86 6.87
CA LEU A 47 -3.20 -11.47 7.99
C LEU A 47 -2.46 -10.75 9.11
N ASP A 48 -1.14 -10.96 9.20
CA ASP A 48 -0.26 -10.28 10.16
C ASP A 48 0.46 -9.08 9.51
N GLY A 49 0.16 -8.78 8.25
CA GLY A 49 0.75 -7.68 7.50
C GLY A 49 0.33 -6.34 8.06
N VAL A 50 1.28 -5.40 8.15
CA VAL A 50 0.98 -4.01 8.55
C VAL A 50 0.26 -3.32 7.39
N THR A 51 -1.03 -3.07 7.58
CA THR A 51 -1.87 -2.35 6.63
C THR A 51 -2.01 -0.86 7.01
N PHE A 52 -2.68 -0.09 6.15
CA PHE A 52 -3.01 1.30 6.46
C PHE A 52 -3.89 1.43 7.71
N ASP A 53 -4.71 0.42 8.03
CA ASP A 53 -5.54 0.41 9.24
C ASP A 53 -4.69 0.26 10.51
N ASP A 54 -3.55 -0.43 10.41
CA ASP A 54 -2.60 -0.64 11.51
C ASP A 54 -1.73 0.58 11.79
N CYS A 55 -1.66 1.54 10.86
CA CYS A 55 -0.92 2.78 11.10
C CYS A 55 -1.46 3.57 12.30
N ASN A 56 -2.67 3.27 12.79
CA ASN A 56 -3.39 3.92 13.89
C ASN A 56 -2.81 5.30 14.26
N PRO A 57 -2.84 6.27 13.31
CA PRO A 57 -2.19 7.53 13.54
C PRO A 57 -2.93 8.20 14.68
N VAL A 58 -2.29 8.28 15.85
CA VAL A 58 -2.85 8.84 17.09
C VAL A 58 -3.48 10.20 16.84
N MET A 59 -3.00 10.92 15.81
CA MET A 59 -3.60 12.11 15.26
C MET A 59 -3.46 12.18 13.75
N SER A 60 -4.50 12.66 13.07
CA SER A 60 -4.40 13.08 11.67
C SER A 60 -3.38 14.22 11.52
N PRO A 61 -2.80 14.42 10.32
CA PRO A 61 -1.93 15.57 10.06
C PRO A 61 -2.57 16.93 10.39
N GLY A 62 -3.89 17.04 10.30
CA GLY A 62 -4.63 18.24 10.71
C GLY A 62 -4.59 18.46 12.23
N GLN A 63 -4.87 17.42 13.00
CA GLN A 63 -4.84 17.47 14.47
C GLN A 63 -3.43 17.78 14.99
N LEU A 64 -2.40 17.16 14.40
CA LEU A 64 -1.00 17.46 14.76
C LEU A 64 -0.62 18.92 14.53
N ARG A 65 -1.13 19.54 13.44
CA ARG A 65 -0.87 20.95 13.15
C ARG A 65 -1.51 21.85 14.20
N GLU A 66 -2.76 21.58 14.55
CA GLU A 66 -3.51 22.35 15.54
C GLU A 66 -2.85 22.27 16.93
N GLU A 67 -2.49 21.08 17.41
CA GLU A 67 -1.81 20.93 18.70
C GLU A 67 -0.46 21.67 18.73
N ASN A 68 0.31 21.61 17.65
CA ASN A 68 1.58 22.32 17.56
C ASN A 68 1.41 23.84 17.64
N GLU A 69 0.35 24.40 17.05
CA GLU A 69 0.04 25.82 17.17
C GLU A 69 -0.34 26.17 18.62
N ILE A 70 -1.22 25.39 19.25
CA ILE A 70 -1.62 25.58 20.64
C ILE A 70 -0.42 25.53 21.58
N LEU A 71 0.49 24.56 21.40
CA LEU A 71 1.69 24.41 22.20
C LEU A 71 2.63 25.62 22.04
N LYS A 72 2.80 26.14 20.80
CA LYS A 72 3.59 27.36 20.55
C LYS A 72 3.00 28.57 21.26
N TYR A 73 1.68 28.75 21.22
CA TYR A 73 1.01 29.83 21.95
C TYR A 73 1.22 29.71 23.46
N LYS A 74 1.07 28.51 24.04
CA LYS A 74 1.31 28.26 25.47
C LYS A 74 2.76 28.51 25.88
N LEU A 75 3.71 28.13 25.03
CA LEU A 75 5.13 28.38 25.27
C LEU A 75 5.46 29.89 25.22
N ALA A 76 4.85 30.62 24.29
CA ALA A 76 5.00 32.07 24.19
C ALA A 76 4.40 32.80 25.39
N ALA A 77 3.30 32.28 25.96
CA ALA A 77 2.67 32.83 27.16
C ALA A 77 3.41 32.52 28.48
N GLN A 78 4.40 31.62 28.47
CA GLN A 78 5.23 31.29 29.65
C GLN A 78 6.52 32.13 29.75
N LYS A 79 6.77 33.05 28.82
CA LYS A 79 7.90 33.99 28.85
C LYS A 79 7.43 35.39 29.21
#